data_AF-A0A1V2BCZ7-F1
#
_entry.id   AF-A0A1V2BCZ7-F1
#
_cell.length_a   1.000
_cell.length_b   1.000
_cell.length_c   1.000
_cell.angle_alpha   90.00
_cell.angle_beta   90.00
_cell.angle_gamma   90.00
#
_symmetry.space_group_name_H-M   'P 1'
#
loop_
_entity.id
_entity.type
_entity.pdbx_description
1 polymer ?
#
loop_
_entity_poly.entity_id
_entity_poly.type
_entity_poly.pdbx_seq_one_letter_code
_entity_poly.pdbx_strand_id
1 'polypeptide(L)'
;MPAELKFNEHSEEVQEIIGRVPSWVIRRGITAIAFGVLIVLAGGAFIRLPDTIPSSVWLTRRVTGGDTTYLVKALISRYKSGKVQPGQEVLLKFAEYPFEEYGSLKARVTTIKAQDSVYMADLRLEKGLYTTRRQWLDYRGEMEGVGEIMVDEKSVLQRIFDNIIRRWRTR
;
A
#
# COMPACT_ATOMS: atom_id res chain seq x y z
N MET A 1 14.79 -4.32 89.34
CA MET A 1 15.34 -4.26 87.96
C MET A 1 16.40 -5.35 87.82
N PRO A 2 16.61 -6.01 86.66
CA PRO A 2 16.19 -5.65 85.29
C PRO A 2 15.30 -6.73 84.60
N ALA A 3 14.32 -6.34 83.78
CA ALA A 3 14.34 -6.13 82.32
C ALA A 3 13.88 -7.38 81.55
N GLU A 4 12.65 -7.36 81.03
CA GLU A 4 12.33 -7.08 79.62
C GLU A 4 12.41 -8.33 78.73
N LEU A 5 11.26 -8.88 78.36
CA LEU A 5 11.08 -9.58 77.09
C LEU A 5 9.87 -8.97 76.39
N LYS A 6 10.11 -7.82 75.75
CA LYS A 6 9.25 -7.25 74.71
C LYS A 6 9.44 -8.10 73.45
N PHE A 7 8.58 -9.09 73.25
CA PHE A 7 8.40 -9.72 71.95
C PHE A 7 7.12 -9.16 71.31
N ASN A 8 7.17 -7.88 70.91
CA ASN A 8 6.13 -7.20 70.14
C ASN A 8 6.74 -6.35 69.02
N GLU A 9 7.74 -6.90 68.33
CA GLU A 9 8.47 -6.20 67.24
C GLU A 9 8.42 -6.95 65.89
N HIS A 10 7.65 -8.02 65.75
CA HIS A 10 7.67 -8.83 64.52
C HIS A 10 6.63 -8.46 63.45
N SER A 11 5.89 -7.36 63.57
CA SER A 11 4.78 -7.09 62.64
C SER A 11 4.71 -5.70 62.00
N GLU A 12 5.53 -4.72 62.43
CA GLU A 12 5.56 -3.40 61.78
C GLU A 12 6.58 -3.29 60.63
N GLU A 13 7.64 -4.10 60.62
CA GLU A 13 8.58 -4.15 59.49
C GLU A 13 8.05 -4.91 58.27
N VAL A 14 7.08 -5.80 58.46
CA VAL A 14 6.61 -6.68 57.38
C VAL A 14 5.63 -5.97 56.43
N GLN A 15 4.98 -4.87 56.88
CA GLN A 15 4.02 -4.13 56.06
C GLN A 15 4.61 -2.92 55.30
N GLU A 16 5.84 -2.49 55.58
CA GLU A 16 6.50 -1.45 54.75
C GLU A 16 7.16 -2.00 53.47
N ILE A 17 7.36 -3.31 53.40
CA ILE A 17 8.08 -3.95 52.28
C ILE A 17 7.12 -4.38 51.15
N ILE A 18 5.82 -4.53 51.42
CA ILE A 18 4.89 -5.14 50.45
C ILE A 18 4.24 -4.13 49.49
N GLY A 19 4.22 -2.84 49.81
CA GLY A 19 3.26 -1.93 49.15
C GLY A 19 3.74 -1.09 47.96
N ARG A 20 5.05 -0.94 47.74
CA ARG A 20 5.55 0.13 46.85
C ARG A 20 6.46 -0.45 45.79
N VAL A 21 5.86 -0.68 44.62
CA VAL A 21 6.56 -1.09 43.40
C VAL A 21 7.76 -0.16 43.21
N PRO A 22 9.00 -0.68 43.26
CA PRO A 22 10.20 0.15 43.27
C PRO A 22 10.22 1.05 42.03
N SER A 23 10.42 2.35 42.25
CA SER A 23 10.36 3.37 41.18
C SER A 23 11.39 3.15 40.06
N TRP A 24 12.50 2.45 40.33
CA TRP A 24 13.49 2.06 39.34
C TRP A 24 12.98 0.99 38.35
N VAL A 25 12.09 0.09 38.81
CA VAL A 25 11.42 -0.93 37.96
C VAL A 25 10.40 -0.26 37.05
N ILE A 26 9.66 0.73 37.58
CA ILE A 26 8.67 1.50 36.80
C ILE A 26 9.36 2.28 35.68
N ARG A 27 10.50 2.94 35.95
CA ARG A 27 11.25 3.72 34.95
C ARG A 27 11.83 2.85 33.83
N ARG A 28 12.41 1.70 34.17
CA ARG A 28 13.00 0.76 33.19
C ARG A 28 11.94 -0.02 32.42
N GLY A 29 10.83 -0.37 33.06
CA GLY A 29 9.69 -1.00 32.41
C GLY A 29 9.03 -0.09 31.38
N ILE A 30 8.73 1.16 31.74
CA ILE A 30 8.15 2.14 30.80
C ILE A 30 9.08 2.39 29.63
N THR A 31 10.39 2.50 29.85
CA THR A 31 11.36 2.69 28.74
C THR A 31 11.45 1.48 27.84
N ALA A 32 11.43 0.24 28.38
CA ALA A 32 11.40 -0.98 27.58
C ALA A 32 10.11 -1.09 26.74
N ILE A 33 8.95 -0.80 27.34
CA ILE A 33 7.66 -0.79 26.62
C ILE A 33 7.64 0.32 25.58
N ALA A 34 8.05 1.54 25.94
CA ALA A 34 8.10 2.67 25.03
C ALA A 34 9.00 2.39 23.83
N PHE A 35 10.15 1.74 24.04
CA PHE A 35 11.06 1.34 22.97
C PHE A 35 10.45 0.26 22.07
N GLY A 36 9.80 -0.75 22.66
CA GLY A 36 9.05 -1.75 21.89
C GLY A 36 7.95 -1.12 21.02
N VAL A 37 7.16 -0.20 21.58
CA VAL A 37 6.15 0.56 20.82
C VAL A 37 6.80 1.39 19.73
N LEU A 38 7.94 2.05 20.00
CA LEU A 38 8.67 2.84 19.02
C LEU A 38 9.17 1.97 17.86
N ILE A 39 9.67 0.76 18.13
CA ILE A 39 10.07 -0.20 17.11
C ILE A 39 8.88 -0.64 16.26
N VAL A 40 7.73 -0.93 16.88
CA VAL A 40 6.52 -1.31 16.15
C VAL A 40 6.03 -0.16 15.26
N LEU A 41 6.02 1.07 15.78
CA LEU A 41 5.65 2.26 15.01
C LEU A 41 6.64 2.55 13.88
N ALA A 42 7.95 2.46 14.13
CA ALA A 42 8.99 2.65 13.13
C ALA A 42 8.94 1.55 12.05
N GLY A 43 8.73 0.29 12.44
CA GLY A 43 8.55 -0.84 11.53
C GLY A 43 7.32 -0.64 10.64
N GLY A 44 6.19 -0.24 11.21
CA GLY A 44 4.97 0.07 10.44
C GLY A 44 5.12 1.27 9.49
N ALA A 45 5.99 2.23 9.82
CA ALA A 45 6.35 3.33 8.92
C ALA A 45 7.27 2.87 7.77
N PHE A 46 8.03 1.81 7.96
CA PHE A 46 8.97 1.29 6.96
C PHE A 46 8.31 0.37 5.93
N ILE A 47 7.24 -0.33 6.30
CA ILE A 47 6.49 -1.20 5.38
C ILE A 47 5.68 -0.34 4.40
N ARG A 48 6.13 -0.28 3.14
CA ARG A 48 5.42 0.31 2.02
C ARG A 48 4.62 -0.77 1.30
N LEU A 49 3.32 -0.58 1.14
CA LEU A 49 2.51 -1.41 0.24
C LEU A 49 2.18 -0.61 -1.02
N PRO A 50 2.53 -1.11 -2.21
CA PRO A 50 2.10 -0.48 -3.45
C PRO A 50 0.57 -0.54 -3.53
N ASP A 51 -0.07 0.60 -3.76
CA ASP A 51 -1.51 0.67 -4.00
C ASP A 51 -1.73 0.53 -5.52
N THR A 52 -2.41 -0.53 -5.96
CA THR A 52 -2.70 -0.74 -7.37
C THR A 52 -4.18 -0.56 -7.65
N ILE A 53 -4.52 0.21 -8.67
CA ILE A 53 -5.91 0.39 -9.10
C ILE A 53 -6.17 -0.52 -10.31
N PRO A 54 -6.99 -1.58 -10.15
CA PRO A 54 -7.38 -2.40 -11.29
C PRO A 54 -8.34 -1.60 -12.20
N SER A 55 -8.09 -1.67 -13.50
CA SER A 55 -8.86 -1.04 -14.55
C SER A 55 -9.04 -2.02 -15.71
N SER A 56 -10.21 -2.01 -16.35
CA SER A 56 -10.42 -2.84 -17.54
C SER A 56 -9.73 -2.19 -18.73
N VAL A 57 -8.95 -2.95 -19.49
CA VAL A 57 -8.18 -2.43 -20.62
C VAL A 57 -8.50 -3.18 -21.90
N TRP A 58 -8.44 -2.47 -23.03
CA TRP A 58 -8.43 -3.07 -24.35
C TRP A 58 -7.29 -2.49 -25.20
N LEU A 59 -6.63 -3.35 -25.96
CA LEU A 59 -5.56 -3.00 -26.87
C LEU A 59 -6.09 -3.05 -28.30
N THR A 60 -5.93 -1.94 -29.01
CA THR A 60 -6.28 -1.82 -30.42
C THR A 60 -5.07 -1.38 -31.24
N ARG A 61 -4.89 -1.97 -32.42
CA ARG A 61 -3.88 -1.53 -33.38
C ARG A 61 -4.48 -0.47 -34.30
N ARG A 62 -3.83 0.69 -34.40
CA ARG A 62 -4.07 1.68 -35.45
C ARG A 62 -2.91 1.71 -36.43
N VAL A 63 -3.23 1.68 -37.71
CA VAL A 63 -2.26 1.87 -38.79
C VAL A 63 -2.53 3.25 -39.38
N THR A 64 -1.53 4.13 -39.39
CA THR A 64 -1.66 5.49 -39.95
C THR A 64 -0.45 5.76 -40.83
N GLY A 65 -0.67 5.95 -42.12
CA GLY A 65 0.40 6.32 -43.06
C GLY A 65 1.52 5.27 -43.22
N GLY A 66 1.27 4.00 -42.89
CA GLY A 66 2.27 2.92 -42.91
C GLY A 66 2.86 2.58 -41.53
N ASP A 67 2.72 3.47 -40.56
CA ASP A 67 3.18 3.23 -39.19
C ASP A 67 2.12 2.51 -38.35
N THR A 68 2.54 1.44 -37.68
CA THR A 68 1.69 0.64 -36.79
C THR A 68 1.85 1.12 -35.36
N THR A 69 0.81 1.77 -34.82
CA THR A 69 0.77 2.22 -33.43
C THR A 69 -0.24 1.38 -32.64
N TYR A 70 0.20 0.86 -31.49
CA TYR A 70 -0.67 0.20 -30.54
C TYR A 70 -1.24 1.23 -29.58
N LEU A 71 -2.57 1.32 -29.51
CA LEU A 71 -3.29 2.16 -28.57
C LEU A 71 -3.93 1.27 -27.52
N VAL A 72 -3.67 1.56 -26.26
CA VAL A 72 -4.31 0.88 -25.14
C VAL A 72 -5.20 1.88 -24.44
N LYS A 73 -6.44 1.50 -24.20
CA LYS A 73 -7.39 2.31 -23.44
C LYS A 73 -7.78 1.58 -22.17
N ALA A 74 -7.89 2.33 -21.08
CA ALA A 74 -8.28 1.83 -19.77
C ALA A 74 -9.55 2.51 -19.27
N LEU A 75 -10.51 1.72 -18.79
CA LEU A 75 -11.68 2.19 -18.06
C LEU A 75 -11.41 2.22 -16.56
N ILE A 76 -11.56 3.39 -15.97
CA ILE A 76 -11.35 3.63 -14.56
C ILE A 76 -12.68 4.06 -13.94
N SER A 77 -13.08 3.38 -12.87
CA SER A 77 -14.26 3.77 -12.10
C SER A 77 -14.05 5.10 -11.38
N ARG A 78 -15.09 5.95 -11.36
CA ARG A 78 -15.11 7.29 -10.72
C ARG A 78 -14.68 7.28 -9.25
N TYR A 79 -14.87 6.17 -8.53
CA TYR A 79 -14.45 6.06 -7.13
C TYR A 79 -12.91 6.01 -6.97
N LYS A 80 -12.19 5.59 -8.01
CA LYS A 80 -10.73 5.38 -7.98
C LYS A 80 -9.96 6.37 -8.88
N SER A 81 -10.65 7.18 -9.70
CA SER A 81 -10.03 8.11 -10.65
C SER A 81 -9.28 9.27 -9.99
N GLY A 82 -9.70 9.73 -8.81
CA GLY A 82 -9.05 10.84 -8.10
C GLY A 82 -7.59 10.57 -7.65
N LYS A 83 -7.11 9.33 -7.80
CA LYS A 83 -5.72 8.92 -7.51
C LYS A 83 -4.88 8.70 -8.76
N VAL A 84 -5.48 8.73 -9.95
CA VAL A 84 -4.80 8.42 -11.20
C VAL A 84 -4.25 9.71 -11.80
N GLN A 85 -2.97 9.70 -12.16
CA GLN A 85 -2.27 10.85 -12.74
C GLN A 85 -1.55 10.45 -14.04
N PRO A 86 -1.45 11.35 -15.03
CA PRO A 86 -0.57 11.15 -16.18
C PRO A 86 0.86 10.85 -15.71
N GLY A 87 1.52 9.90 -16.36
CA GLY A 87 2.87 9.47 -16.03
C GLY A 87 2.97 8.22 -15.15
N GLN A 88 1.87 7.76 -14.53
CA GLN A 88 1.89 6.53 -13.72
C GLN A 88 2.17 5.29 -14.57
N GLU A 89 2.94 4.35 -13.99
CA GLU A 89 3.19 3.03 -14.58
C GLU A 89 1.93 2.18 -14.49
N VAL A 90 1.63 1.44 -15.55
CA VAL A 90 0.50 0.50 -15.63
C VAL A 90 1.01 -0.84 -16.11
N LEU A 91 0.68 -1.89 -15.37
CA LEU A 91 0.94 -3.27 -15.75
C LEU A 91 -0.32 -3.85 -16.41
N LEU A 92 -0.21 -4.21 -17.68
CA LEU A 92 -1.30 -4.76 -18.47
C LEU A 92 -1.21 -6.29 -18.47
N LYS A 93 -2.30 -6.95 -18.07
CA LYS A 93 -2.48 -8.40 -18.06
C LYS A 93 -3.62 -8.73 -19.00
N PHE A 94 -3.31 -9.37 -20.12
CA PHE A 94 -4.30 -9.73 -21.14
C PHE A 94 -4.88 -11.11 -20.86
N ALA A 95 -6.19 -11.27 -21.05
CA ALA A 95 -6.87 -12.53 -20.74
C ALA A 95 -6.40 -13.66 -21.66
N GLU A 96 -6.02 -13.34 -22.89
CA GLU A 96 -5.51 -14.30 -23.87
C GLU A 96 -4.07 -14.77 -23.57
N TYR A 97 -3.37 -14.10 -22.64
CA TYR A 97 -1.98 -14.38 -22.28
C TYR A 97 -1.82 -14.43 -20.75
N PRO A 98 -1.93 -15.62 -20.12
CA PRO A 98 -1.78 -15.78 -18.68
C PRO A 98 -0.47 -15.16 -18.17
N PHE A 99 -0.58 -14.26 -17.19
CA PHE A 99 0.55 -13.48 -16.72
C PHE A 99 1.57 -14.32 -15.94
N GLU A 100 1.14 -15.47 -15.42
CA GLU A 100 1.97 -16.48 -14.77
C GLU A 100 2.96 -17.14 -15.73
N GLU A 101 2.68 -17.13 -17.04
CA GLU A 101 3.53 -17.68 -18.08
C GLU A 101 4.25 -16.56 -18.84
N TYR A 102 3.48 -15.62 -19.40
CA TYR A 102 3.96 -14.60 -20.33
C TYR A 102 4.39 -13.30 -19.65
N GLY A 103 4.00 -13.08 -18.40
CA GLY A 103 4.23 -11.82 -17.69
C GLY A 103 3.20 -10.75 -18.05
N SER A 104 3.58 -9.48 -17.88
CA SER A 104 2.71 -8.33 -18.11
C SER A 104 3.35 -7.34 -19.08
N LEU A 105 2.55 -6.55 -19.79
CA LEU A 105 3.05 -5.47 -20.62
C LEU A 105 3.13 -4.17 -19.81
N LYS A 106 4.26 -3.46 -19.91
CA LYS A 106 4.47 -2.18 -19.23
C LYS A 106 3.96 -1.03 -20.11
N ALA A 107 3.10 -0.20 -19.53
CA ALA A 107 2.56 0.99 -20.15
C ALA A 107 2.60 2.19 -19.20
N ARG A 108 2.37 3.37 -19.75
CA ARG A 108 2.29 4.62 -18.99
C ARG A 108 1.02 5.38 -19.32
N VAL A 109 0.38 5.95 -18.30
CA VAL A 109 -0.78 6.83 -18.46
C VAL A 109 -0.34 8.09 -19.21
N THR A 110 -0.97 8.38 -20.35
CA THR A 110 -0.68 9.59 -21.15
C THR A 110 -1.72 10.67 -20.90
N THR A 111 -2.99 10.33 -21.13
CA THR A 111 -4.11 11.27 -21.04
C THR A 111 -5.25 10.60 -20.31
N ILE A 112 -5.96 11.35 -19.48
CA ILE A 112 -7.17 10.90 -18.81
C ILE A 112 -8.31 11.79 -19.29
N LYS A 113 -9.37 11.19 -19.83
CA LYS A 113 -10.58 11.88 -20.27
C LYS A 113 -11.74 11.41 -19.41
N ALA A 114 -12.47 12.36 -18.85
CA ALA A 114 -13.75 12.08 -18.21
C ALA A 114 -14.82 12.06 -19.29
N GLN A 115 -15.49 10.91 -19.46
CA GLN A 115 -16.64 10.80 -20.36
C GLN A 115 -17.83 10.25 -19.55
N ASP A 116 -18.79 11.14 -19.30
CA ASP A 116 -19.99 10.88 -18.49
C ASP A 116 -19.65 10.39 -17.07
N SER A 117 -19.85 9.10 -16.80
CA SER A 117 -19.63 8.45 -15.51
C SER A 117 -18.33 7.63 -15.45
N VAL A 118 -17.62 7.49 -16.58
CA VAL A 118 -16.45 6.63 -16.71
C VAL A 118 -15.24 7.45 -17.14
N TYR A 119 -14.11 7.21 -16.48
CA TYR A 119 -12.86 7.83 -16.87
C TYR A 119 -12.14 6.90 -17.84
N MET A 120 -11.78 7.42 -19.00
CA MET A 120 -10.97 6.71 -19.99
C MET A 120 -9.54 7.24 -19.93
N ALA A 121 -8.58 6.35 -19.68
CA ALA A 121 -7.16 6.68 -19.77
C ALA A 121 -6.56 6.11 -21.05
N ASP A 122 -5.89 6.96 -21.82
CA ASP A 122 -5.05 6.54 -22.94
C ASP A 122 -3.69 6.13 -22.38
N LEU A 123 -3.28 4.89 -22.66
CA LEU A 123 -2.04 4.29 -22.19
C LEU A 123 -1.08 4.08 -23.37
N ARG A 124 0.20 4.38 -23.14
CA ARG A 124 1.29 4.16 -24.11
C ARG A 124 2.18 3.03 -23.65
N LEU A 125 2.38 2.01 -24.49
CA LEU A 125 3.32 0.91 -24.21
C LEU A 125 4.75 1.43 -24.18
N GLU A 126 5.54 1.01 -23.20
CA GLU A 126 6.95 1.43 -23.07
C GLU A 126 7.88 0.67 -24.02
N LYS A 127 7.63 -0.63 -24.21
CA LYS A 127 8.46 -1.55 -25.02
C LYS A 127 7.64 -2.31 -26.07
N GLY A 128 6.55 -1.70 -26.55
CA GLY A 128 5.61 -2.37 -27.46
C GLY A 128 4.99 -3.61 -26.80
N LEU A 129 4.91 -4.71 -27.54
CA LEU A 129 4.35 -5.99 -27.07
C LEU A 129 5.38 -6.88 -26.36
N TYR A 130 6.44 -6.29 -25.80
CA TYR A 130 7.46 -7.01 -25.05
C TYR A 130 7.17 -7.03 -23.55
N THR A 131 7.03 -8.22 -22.97
CA THR A 131 6.60 -8.39 -21.58
C THR A 131 7.73 -8.22 -20.57
N THR A 132 7.34 -8.10 -19.30
CA THR A 132 8.25 -8.18 -18.15
C THR A 132 9.03 -9.49 -18.08
N ARG A 133 8.51 -10.57 -18.67
CA ARG A 133 9.21 -11.87 -18.79
C ARG A 133 10.03 -12.02 -20.06
N ARG A 134 10.27 -10.91 -20.78
CA ARG A 134 11.12 -10.88 -21.98
C ARG A 134 10.59 -11.74 -23.12
N GLN A 135 9.27 -11.81 -23.26
CA GLN A 135 8.59 -12.52 -24.34
C GLN A 135 7.80 -11.52 -25.20
N TRP A 136 7.68 -11.83 -26.49
CA TRP A 136 6.86 -11.05 -27.42
C TRP A 136 5.44 -11.62 -27.44
N LEU A 137 4.45 -10.75 -27.30
CA LEU A 137 3.05 -11.11 -27.54
C LEU A 137 2.71 -10.93 -29.00
N ASP A 138 2.05 -11.94 -29.58
CA ASP A 138 1.47 -11.81 -30.91
C ASP A 138 0.15 -11.05 -30.80
N TYR A 139 0.03 -9.97 -31.57
CA TYR A 139 -1.22 -9.24 -31.69
C TYR A 139 -2.25 -10.09 -32.43
N ARG A 140 -3.29 -10.54 -31.72
CA ARG A 140 -4.36 -11.41 -32.29
C ARG A 140 -5.67 -10.67 -32.59
N GLY A 141 -5.65 -9.33 -32.57
CA GLY A 141 -6.85 -8.51 -32.72
C GLY A 141 -7.09 -7.65 -31.50
N GLU A 142 -8.35 -7.29 -31.25
CA GLU A 142 -8.73 -6.62 -30.01
C GLU A 142 -8.45 -7.57 -28.84
N MET A 143 -7.54 -7.16 -27.96
CA MET A 143 -7.14 -7.94 -26.78
C MET A 143 -7.69 -7.26 -25.54
N GLU A 144 -8.41 -8.01 -24.71
CA GLU A 144 -9.03 -7.51 -23.49
C GLU A 144 -8.27 -7.98 -22.25
N GLY A 145 -8.29 -7.17 -21.20
CA GLY A 145 -7.56 -7.52 -19.99
C GLY A 145 -7.75 -6.58 -18.81
N VAL A 146 -6.87 -6.73 -17.85
CA VAL A 146 -6.81 -5.92 -16.63
C VAL A 146 -5.51 -5.12 -16.62
N GLY A 147 -5.63 -3.80 -16.51
CA GLY A 147 -4.53 -2.88 -16.26
C GLY A 147 -4.46 -2.54 -14.78
N GLU A 148 -3.34 -2.84 -14.15
CA GLU A 148 -3.03 -2.43 -12.78
C GLU A 148 -2.24 -1.13 -12.82
N ILE A 149 -2.90 -0.02 -12.50
CA ILE A 149 -2.26 1.30 -12.41
C ILE A 149 -1.54 1.38 -11.08
N MET A 150 -0.23 1.60 -11.13
CA MET A 150 0.63 1.74 -9.96
C MET A 150 0.45 3.15 -9.37
N VAL A 151 -0.13 3.22 -8.17
CA VAL A 151 -0.28 4.46 -7.40
C VAL A 151 0.80 4.49 -6.32
N ASP A 152 1.27 5.70 -5.98
CA ASP A 152 2.39 5.90 -5.05
C ASP A 152 2.34 5.02 -3.80
N GLU A 153 3.53 4.54 -3.43
CA GLU A 153 3.80 3.72 -2.27
C GLU A 153 3.64 4.53 -0.97
N LYS A 154 2.42 4.57 -0.41
CA LYS A 154 2.23 5.05 0.95
C LYS A 154 2.65 3.97 1.96
N SER A 155 3.25 4.39 3.07
CA SER A 155 3.48 3.46 4.19
C SER A 155 2.14 3.01 4.79
N VAL A 156 2.14 1.82 5.42
CA VAL A 156 0.96 1.30 6.14
C VAL A 156 0.47 2.30 7.16
N LEU A 157 1.40 2.88 7.93
CA LEU A 157 1.09 3.87 8.94
C LEU A 157 0.39 5.09 8.33
N GLN A 158 0.91 5.60 7.22
CA GLN A 158 0.30 6.72 6.49
C GLN A 158 -1.10 6.37 5.97
N ARG A 159 -1.32 5.13 5.49
CA ARG A 159 -2.64 4.65 5.06
C ARG A 159 -3.66 4.57 6.20
N ILE A 160 -3.22 4.14 7.39
CA ILE A 160 -4.06 4.09 8.59
C ILE A 160 -4.43 5.52 9.05
N PHE A 161 -3.45 6.43 9.12
CA PHE A 161 -3.70 7.83 9.50
C PHE A 161 -4.61 8.55 8.50
N ASP A 162 -4.38 8.40 7.20
CA ASP A 162 -5.24 8.97 6.15
C ASP A 162 -6.69 8.49 6.32
N ASN A 163 -6.89 7.19 6.58
CA ASN A 163 -8.22 6.61 6.79
C ASN A 163 -8.90 7.13 8.06
N ILE A 164 -8.16 7.31 9.16
CA ILE A 164 -8.70 7.83 10.42
C ILE A 164 -9.08 9.30 10.24
N ILE A 165 -8.17 10.14 9.73
CA ILE A 165 -8.39 11.58 9.55
C ILE A 165 -9.55 11.84 8.57
N ARG A 166 -9.66 11.05 7.49
CA ARG A 166 -10.78 11.15 6.54
C ARG A 166 -12.14 10.99 7.22
N ARG A 167 -12.22 10.21 8.31
CA ARG A 167 -13.48 9.94 9.02
C ARG A 167 -13.97 11.12 9.87
N TRP A 168 -13.11 12.09 10.18
CA TRP A 168 -13.46 13.27 10.99
C TRP A 168 -13.81 14.52 10.16
N ARG A 169 -13.58 14.51 8.84
CA ARG A 169 -13.81 15.68 7.96
C ARG A 169 -15.16 15.65 7.21
N THR A 170 -15.95 14.60 7.37
CA THR A 170 -17.34 14.53 6.90
C THR A 170 -18.29 14.79 8.06
N ARG A 171 -18.40 16.06 8.45
CA ARG A 171 -19.60 16.68 9.04
C ARG A 171 -19.65 18.13 8.59
#